data_AF-A0A2Z6QJC0-F1
#
_entry.id   AF-A0A2Z6QJC0-F1
#
_cell.length_a   1.000
_cell.length_b   1.000
_cell.length_c   1.000
_cell.angle_alpha   90.00
_cell.angle_beta   90.00
_cell.angle_gamma   90.00
#
_symmetry.space_group_name_H-M   'P 1'
#
loop_
_entity.id
_entity.type
_entity.pdbx_description
1 polymer ?
#
loop_
_entity_poly.entity_id
_entity_poly.type
_entity_poly.pdbx_seq_one_letter_code
_entity_poly.pdbx_strand_id
1 'polypeptide(L)'
;MSASEKYPGQNGKICEQYLDFFLISHIRKRKDKSSYHGFLNLHSDIVSATPISDWDHVNIDNLWAGQFLNEAKKLHVNLDEKVRLLLFCKGRVKSEQKGNALEPYWKKIIRKSKKSSLKQKQDDENLEPSPKTK
;
A
#
# COMPACT_ATOMS: atom_id res chain seq x y z
N MET A 1 -20.03 -25.93 -9.22
CA MET A 1 -20.32 -24.77 -8.34
C MET A 1 -19.04 -24.47 -7.59
N SER A 2 -18.29 -23.45 -8.02
CA SER A 2 -17.11 -22.99 -7.28
C SER A 2 -17.40 -21.59 -6.77
N ALA A 3 -17.47 -21.46 -5.45
CA ALA A 3 -17.67 -20.20 -4.77
C ALA A 3 -16.47 -19.30 -5.03
N SER A 4 -16.69 -18.25 -5.83
CA SER A 4 -15.83 -17.08 -5.86
C SER A 4 -15.94 -16.42 -4.49
N GLU A 5 -14.92 -16.58 -3.64
CA GLU A 5 -14.76 -15.76 -2.44
C GLU A 5 -14.67 -14.29 -2.87
N LYS A 6 -15.79 -13.59 -2.76
CA LYS A 6 -15.85 -12.13 -2.85
C LYS A 6 -15.07 -11.56 -1.68
N TYR A 7 -13.95 -10.89 -1.95
CA TYR A 7 -13.21 -10.15 -0.93
C TYR A 7 -14.09 -9.02 -0.36
N PRO A 8 -14.32 -8.97 0.98
CA PRO A 8 -15.09 -7.91 1.59
C PRO A 8 -14.21 -6.68 1.79
N GLY A 9 -14.38 -5.68 0.93
CA GLY A 9 -13.55 -4.47 0.96
C GLY A 9 -14.15 -3.30 0.20
N GLN A 10 -15.36 -2.87 0.56
CA GLN A 10 -15.99 -1.65 0.03
C GLN A 10 -16.11 -0.50 1.05
N ASN A 11 -15.58 -0.65 2.26
CA ASN A 11 -15.59 0.41 3.27
C ASN A 11 -14.14 0.79 3.63
N GLY A 12 -13.73 2.01 3.27
CA GLY A 12 -12.34 2.53 3.33
C GLY A 12 -11.60 2.45 4.68
N LYS A 13 -12.26 2.04 5.77
CA LYS A 13 -11.62 1.78 7.08
C LYS A 13 -10.92 0.42 7.19
N ILE A 14 -11.26 -0.55 6.34
CA ILE A 14 -10.67 -1.91 6.41
C ILE A 14 -9.25 -1.93 5.81
N CYS A 15 -8.93 -1.07 4.85
CA CYS A 15 -7.61 -1.06 4.22
C CYS A 15 -6.48 -0.61 5.15
N GLU A 16 -6.69 0.42 5.98
CA GLU A 16 -5.64 0.96 6.85
C GLU A 16 -5.26 -0.01 7.99
N GLN A 17 -6.24 -0.58 8.70
CA GLN A 17 -5.93 -1.51 9.81
C GLN A 17 -5.26 -2.81 9.34
N TYR A 18 -5.64 -3.33 8.17
CA TYR A 18 -4.98 -4.50 7.58
C TYR A 18 -3.56 -4.18 7.12
N LEU A 19 -3.35 -2.97 6.60
CA LEU A 19 -2.04 -2.54 6.15
C LEU A 19 -1.05 -2.41 7.31
N ASP A 20 -1.48 -1.82 8.41
CA ASP A 20 -0.69 -1.75 9.64
C ASP A 20 -0.30 -3.15 10.12
N PHE A 21 -1.22 -4.12 10.07
CA PHE A 21 -0.93 -5.52 10.44
C PHE A 21 0.16 -6.15 9.56
N PHE A 22 0.10 -5.97 8.23
CA PHE A 22 1.13 -6.51 7.32
C PHE A 22 2.49 -5.83 7.51
N LEU A 23 2.50 -4.51 7.71
CA LEU A 23 3.69 -3.72 8.03
C LEU A 23 4.34 -4.21 9.32
N ILE A 24 3.55 -4.29 10.39
CA ILE A 24 3.99 -4.76 11.71
C ILE A 24 4.54 -6.19 11.61
N SER A 25 3.83 -7.10 10.92
CA SER A 25 4.25 -8.47 10.72
C SER A 25 5.57 -8.57 9.94
N HIS A 26 5.73 -7.79 8.87
CA HIS A 26 6.95 -7.77 8.06
C HIS A 26 8.15 -7.27 8.85
N ILE A 27 7.98 -6.17 9.60
CA ILE A 27 9.04 -5.59 10.43
C ILE A 27 9.40 -6.55 11.57
N ARG A 28 8.44 -7.20 12.25
CA ARG A 28 8.73 -8.20 13.31
C ARG A 28 9.49 -9.40 12.80
N LYS A 29 9.05 -9.96 11.66
CA LYS A 29 9.68 -11.17 11.09
C LYS A 29 11.09 -10.90 10.61
N ARG A 30 11.34 -9.70 10.07
CA ARG A 30 12.62 -9.39 9.41
C ARG A 30 13.57 -8.53 10.25
N LYS A 31 13.11 -7.81 11.28
CA LYS A 31 13.91 -6.96 12.17
C LYS A 31 14.94 -6.10 11.40
N ASP A 32 16.22 -6.33 11.62
CA ASP A 32 17.42 -5.73 11.00
C ASP A 32 17.64 -6.15 9.53
N LYS A 33 16.73 -6.93 8.96
CA LYS A 33 16.68 -7.29 7.53
C LYS A 33 15.40 -6.77 6.89
N SER A 34 14.63 -5.94 7.59
CA SER A 34 13.45 -5.31 7.03
C SER A 34 13.85 -4.38 5.88
N SER A 35 13.20 -4.59 4.74
CA SER A 35 13.34 -3.75 3.55
C SER A 35 11.99 -3.14 3.24
N TYR A 36 11.99 -1.83 3.03
CA TYR A 36 10.81 -1.06 2.66
C TYR A 36 10.40 -1.41 1.23
N HIS A 37 11.33 -1.41 0.29
CA HIS A 37 11.11 -1.90 -1.07
C HIS A 37 10.70 -3.37 -1.10
N GLY A 38 11.30 -4.22 -0.25
CA GLY A 38 10.89 -5.61 -0.10
C GLY A 38 9.42 -5.74 0.31
N PHE A 39 8.97 -4.94 1.27
CA PHE A 39 7.57 -4.88 1.68
C PHE A 39 6.65 -4.48 0.51
N LEU A 40 6.99 -3.40 -0.19
CA LEU A 40 6.22 -2.91 -1.34
C LEU A 40 6.06 -3.99 -2.43
N ASN A 41 7.12 -4.73 -2.75
CA ASN A 41 7.06 -5.80 -3.74
C ASN A 41 6.21 -6.99 -3.28
N LEU A 42 6.29 -7.37 -2.00
CA LEU A 42 5.52 -8.47 -1.42
C LEU A 42 4.01 -8.18 -1.39
N HIS A 43 3.62 -6.91 -1.21
CA HIS A 43 2.24 -6.48 -1.01
C HIS A 43 1.76 -5.50 -2.09
N SER A 44 2.26 -5.66 -3.32
CA SER A 44 1.99 -4.74 -4.43
C SER A 44 0.52 -4.66 -4.85
N ASP A 45 -0.25 -5.71 -4.57
CA ASP A 45 -1.69 -5.81 -4.73
C ASP A 45 -2.42 -4.83 -3.79
N ILE A 46 -2.10 -4.87 -2.50
CA ILE A 46 -2.65 -3.98 -1.47
C ILE A 46 -2.27 -2.53 -1.77
N VAL A 47 -0.99 -2.29 -2.07
CA VAL A 47 -0.48 -0.97 -2.43
C VAL A 47 -1.20 -0.42 -3.66
N SER A 48 -1.53 -1.27 -4.65
CA SER A 48 -2.24 -0.86 -5.86
C SER A 48 -3.73 -0.61 -5.68
N ALA A 49 -4.34 -1.23 -4.66
CA ALA A 49 -5.74 -1.04 -4.30
C ALA A 49 -5.97 0.22 -3.44
N THR A 50 -4.89 0.83 -2.93
CA THR A 50 -4.99 2.04 -2.11
C THR A 50 -5.52 3.19 -2.98
N PRO A 51 -6.56 3.93 -2.54
CA PRO A 51 -7.08 5.07 -3.29
C PRO A 51 -6.03 6.18 -3.34
N ILE A 52 -5.31 6.27 -4.46
CA ILE A 52 -4.27 7.26 -4.69
C ILE A 52 -4.78 8.18 -5.81
N SER A 53 -5.80 8.99 -5.52
CA SER A 53 -6.24 10.01 -6.47
C SER A 53 -5.26 11.18 -6.44
N ASP A 54 -4.70 11.51 -7.61
CA ASP A 54 -3.93 12.73 -7.91
C ASP A 54 -2.51 12.88 -7.35
N TRP A 55 -1.87 11.79 -6.91
CA TRP A 55 -0.52 11.90 -6.33
C TRP A 55 0.58 11.62 -7.37
N ASP A 56 1.66 12.39 -7.29
CA ASP A 56 2.92 12.06 -7.97
C ASP A 56 3.68 10.94 -7.23
N HIS A 57 4.68 10.37 -7.90
CA HIS A 57 5.46 9.26 -7.36
C HIS A 57 6.28 9.63 -6.11
N VAL A 58 6.66 10.91 -5.94
CA VAL A 58 7.44 11.38 -4.79
C VAL A 58 6.56 11.43 -3.55
N ASN A 59 5.33 11.93 -3.68
CA ASN A 59 4.36 12.02 -2.60
C ASN A 59 3.93 10.64 -2.09
N ILE A 60 3.73 9.68 -3.01
CA ILE A 60 3.40 8.30 -2.64
C ILE A 60 4.57 7.65 -1.90
N ASP A 61 5.80 7.80 -2.41
CA ASP A 61 6.97 7.19 -1.79
C ASP A 61 7.20 7.72 -0.35
N ASN A 62 7.04 9.04 -0.15
CA ASN A 62 7.17 9.66 1.16
C ASN A 62 6.07 9.21 2.14
N LEU A 63 4.83 9.02 1.67
CA LEU A 63 3.74 8.52 2.50
C LEU A 63 4.04 7.11 3.01
N TRP A 64 4.36 6.19 2.09
CA TRP A 64 4.62 4.80 2.41
C TRP A 64 5.87 4.64 3.28
N ALA A 65 6.92 5.41 3.02
CA ALA A 65 8.09 5.51 3.88
C ALA A 65 7.72 6.02 5.29
N GLY A 66 6.87 7.04 5.37
CA GLY A 66 6.36 7.58 6.63
C GLY A 66 5.59 6.56 7.45
N GLN A 67 4.66 5.83 6.81
CA GLN A 67 3.89 4.75 7.43
C GLN A 67 4.81 3.64 7.94
N PHE A 68 5.75 3.18 7.12
CA PHE A 68 6.73 2.17 7.51
C PHE A 68 7.52 2.55 8.78
N LEU A 69 7.99 3.80 8.83
CA LEU A 69 8.70 4.32 10.01
C LEU A 69 7.79 4.50 11.22
N ASN A 70 6.53 4.86 11.02
CA ASN A 70 5.56 5.01 12.10
C ASN A 70 5.24 3.67 12.77
N GLU A 71 5.02 2.63 11.97
CA GLU A 71 4.77 1.29 12.50
C GLU A 71 6.00 0.71 13.20
N ALA A 72 7.20 0.95 12.65
CA ALA A 72 8.45 0.59 13.33
C ALA A 72 8.59 1.24 14.73
N LYS A 73 8.10 2.47 14.92
CA LYS A 73 8.12 3.16 16.23
C LYS A 73 7.18 2.53 17.25
N LYS A 74 6.09 1.90 16.82
CA LYS A 74 5.05 1.31 17.68
C LYS A 74 5.40 -0.10 18.17
N LEU A 75 6.42 -0.71 17.60
CA LEU A 75 6.64 -2.17 17.63
C LEU A 75 7.38 -2.74 18.85
N HIS A 76 7.92 -1.91 19.76
CA HIS A 76 8.86 -2.35 20.80
C HIS A 76 8.44 -2.02 22.23
N VAL A 77 8.88 -2.91 23.13
CA VAL A 77 8.58 -2.89 24.58
C VAL A 77 9.63 -2.10 25.37
N ASN A 78 10.88 -2.02 24.90
CA ASN A 78 11.95 -1.23 25.55
C ASN A 78 12.50 -0.12 24.63
N LEU A 79 13.09 0.90 25.26
CA LEU A 79 13.55 2.12 24.58
C LEU A 79 14.78 1.88 23.68
N ASP A 80 15.71 1.03 24.11
CA ASP A 80 16.97 0.77 23.42
C ASP A 80 16.76 0.05 22.08
N GLU A 81 15.93 -0.99 22.06
CA GLU A 81 15.55 -1.71 20.85
C GLU A 81 14.76 -0.83 19.90
N LYS A 82 13.86 0.01 20.43
CA LYS A 82 13.10 0.97 19.65
C LYS A 82 14.03 1.95 18.92
N VAL A 83 15.03 2.50 19.62
CA VAL A 83 16.00 3.43 19.02
C VAL A 83 16.80 2.72 17.93
N ARG A 84 17.31 1.51 18.20
CA ARG A 84 18.08 0.72 17.22
C ARG A 84 17.25 0.39 15.97
N LEU A 85 16.03 -0.12 16.13
CA LEU A 85 15.16 -0.44 14.99
C LEU A 85 14.84 0.82 14.19
N LEU A 86 14.47 1.92 14.86
CA LEU A 86 14.11 3.14 14.16
C LEU A 86 15.29 3.72 13.36
N LEU A 87 16.50 3.71 13.94
CA LEU A 87 17.72 4.16 13.25
C LEU A 87 17.99 3.30 12.02
N PHE A 88 17.87 1.97 12.18
CA PHE A 88 18.04 1.02 11.10
C PHE A 88 17.02 1.24 9.98
N CYS A 89 15.72 1.26 10.30
CA CYS A 89 14.64 1.49 9.33
C CYS A 89 14.80 2.83 8.60
N LYS A 90 15.18 3.89 9.32
CA LYS A 90 15.43 5.22 8.73
C LYS A 90 16.63 5.19 7.77
N GLY A 91 17.70 4.49 8.11
CA GLY A 91 18.85 4.30 7.23
C GLY A 91 18.49 3.52 5.96
N ARG A 92 17.71 2.45 6.11
CA ARG A 92 17.22 1.64 4.99
C ARG A 92 16.31 2.43 4.05
N VAL A 93 15.30 3.12 4.57
CA VAL A 93 14.40 3.98 3.77
C VAL A 93 15.21 4.98 2.97
N LYS A 94 16.11 5.75 3.62
CA LYS A 94 16.96 6.72 2.90
C LYS A 94 17.80 6.08 1.80
N SER A 95 18.38 4.91 2.06
CA SER A 95 19.18 4.19 1.06
C SER A 95 18.34 3.69 -0.11
N GLU A 96 17.12 3.21 0.15
CA GLU A 96 16.23 2.63 -0.87
C GLU A 96 15.52 3.72 -1.70
N GLN A 97 15.30 4.92 -1.13
CA GLN A 97 14.75 6.07 -1.85
C GLN A 97 15.82 6.84 -2.65
N LYS A 98 17.11 6.62 -2.36
CA LYS A 98 18.19 7.36 -3.01
C LYS A 98 18.15 7.17 -4.52
N GLY A 99 18.23 8.29 -5.25
CA GLY A 99 18.25 8.28 -6.72
C GLY A 99 16.92 7.88 -7.37
N ASN A 100 15.79 8.05 -6.67
CA ASN A 100 14.46 7.74 -7.18
C ASN A 100 14.32 6.28 -7.66
N ALA A 101 15.00 5.33 -7.00
CA ALA A 101 15.01 3.92 -7.41
C ALA A 101 13.59 3.31 -7.49
N LEU A 102 12.62 3.87 -6.76
CA LEU A 102 11.23 3.44 -6.72
C LEU A 102 10.32 4.17 -7.71
N GLU A 103 10.81 5.16 -8.44
CA GLU A 103 10.01 5.90 -9.43
C GLU A 103 9.40 4.97 -10.50
N PRO A 104 10.13 4.00 -11.10
CA PRO A 104 9.54 3.04 -12.04
C PRO A 104 8.44 2.17 -11.39
N TYR A 105 8.65 1.78 -10.13
CA TYR A 105 7.68 1.01 -9.35
C TYR A 105 6.38 1.83 -9.16
N TRP A 106 6.49 3.07 -8.68
CA TRP A 106 5.35 3.94 -8.45
C TRP A 106 4.61 4.30 -9.73
N LYS A 107 5.31 4.56 -10.84
CA LYS A 107 4.68 4.75 -12.16
C LYS A 107 3.83 3.54 -12.56
N LYS A 108 4.29 2.31 -12.28
CA LYS A 108 3.53 1.08 -12.58
C LYS A 108 2.27 0.97 -11.71
N ILE A 109 2.38 1.27 -10.41
CA ILE A 109 1.25 1.26 -9.47
C ILE A 109 0.19 2.29 -9.87
N ILE A 110 0.58 3.55 -10.11
CA ILE A 110 -0.33 4.63 -10.52
C ILE A 110 -1.08 4.24 -11.80
N ARG A 111 -0.37 3.69 -12.80
CA ARG A 111 -0.99 3.23 -14.06
C ARG A 111 -2.02 2.12 -13.83
N LYS A 112 -1.74 1.17 -12.93
CA LYS A 112 -2.70 0.10 -12.59
C LYS A 112 -3.94 0.68 -11.91
N SER A 113 -3.76 1.55 -10.93
CA SER A 113 -4.85 2.18 -10.19
C SER A 113 -5.78 2.97 -11.14
N LYS A 114 -5.22 3.83 -12.02
CA LYS A 114 -6.01 4.57 -13.03
C LYS A 114 -6.80 3.68 -13.97
N LYS A 115 -6.23 2.56 -14.42
CA LYS A 115 -6.93 1.59 -15.29
C LYS A 115 -8.11 0.93 -14.58
N SER A 116 -7.96 0.60 -13.30
CA SER A 116 -9.05 0.02 -12.50
C SER A 116 -10.19 1.04 -12.31
N SER A 117 -9.87 2.30 -12.01
CA SER A 117 -10.88 3.36 -11.85
C SER A 117 -11.64 3.68 -13.15
N LEU A 118 -10.99 3.56 -14.32
CA LEU A 118 -11.65 3.77 -15.62
C LEU A 118 -12.60 2.62 -15.98
N LYS A 119 -12.25 1.37 -15.63
CA LYS A 119 -13.13 0.21 -15.85
C LYS A 119 -14.39 0.30 -15.01
N GLN A 120 -14.29 0.68 -13.73
CA GLN A 120 -15.46 0.89 -12.87
C GLN A 120 -16.44 1.90 -13.48
N LYS A 121 -15.94 3.02 -14.02
CA LYS A 121 -16.80 4.03 -14.66
C LYS A 121 -17.54 3.51 -15.89
N GLN A 122 -16.90 2.64 -16.70
CA GLN A 122 -17.54 2.05 -17.87
C GLN A 122 -18.56 0.97 -17.50
N ASP A 123 -18.30 0.20 -16.45
CA ASP A 123 -19.24 -0.82 -15.96
C ASP A 123 -20.49 -0.16 -15.33
N ASP A 124 -20.31 0.98 -14.65
CA ASP A 124 -21.42 1.78 -14.11
C ASP A 124 -22.25 2.47 -15.21
N GLU A 125 -21.63 2.89 -16.32
CA GLU A 125 -22.30 3.57 -17.44
C GLU A 125 -23.01 2.60 -18.41
N ASN A 126 -22.62 1.33 -18.44
CA ASN A 126 -23.26 0.29 -19.27
C ASN A 126 -24.48 -0.38 -18.59
N LEU A 127 -24.86 0.05 -17.40
CA LEU A 127 -26.04 -0.41 -16.66
C LEU A 127 -27.24 0.56 -16.84
N GLU A 128 -27.68 0.83 -18.08
CA GLU A 128 -29.10 0.91 -18.50
C GLU A 128 -29.28 1.46 -19.95
N PRO A 129 -30.26 0.92 -20.71
CA PRO A 129 -31.61 1.50 -20.66
C PRO A 129 -32.76 0.47 -20.49
N SER A 130 -33.61 0.79 -19.50
CA SER A 130 -35.06 0.51 -19.30
C SER A 130 -35.83 -0.30 -20.36
N PRO A 131 -36.75 -1.21 -19.95
CA PRO A 131 -38.02 -1.40 -20.64
C PRO A 131 -39.08 -0.46 -20.06
N LYS A 132 -39.52 0.49 -20.89
CA LYS A 132 -40.76 1.26 -20.68
C LYS A 132 -41.95 0.30 -20.82
N THR A 133 -42.67 0.04 -19.74
CA THR A 133 -43.95 -0.65 -19.81
C THR A 133 -45.06 0.36 -20.10
N LYS A 134 -45.84 0.02 -21.13
CA LYS A 134 -46.91 0.79 -21.76
C LYS A 134 -48.22 0.66 -21.00
#